data_AF-A0AAW0XVW5-F1
#
_entry.id   AF-A0AAW0XVW5-F1
#
_cell.length_a   1.000
_cell.length_b   1.000
_cell.length_c   1.000
_cell.angle_alpha   90.00
_cell.angle_beta   90.00
_cell.angle_gamma   90.00
#
_symmetry.space_group_name_H-M   'P 1'
#
loop_
_entity.id
_entity.type
_entity.pdbx_description
1 polymer ?
#
loop_
_entity_poly.entity_id
_entity_poly.type
_entity_poly.pdbx_seq_one_letter_code
_entity_poly.pdbx_strand_id
1 'polypeptide(L)'
;MGLLHGDLKMDNVMIQNEHDPYNFIVNIIDFGLAGNLGANRRMYRKKSCHYPPESHYPGKASTSFDVYSLGDIILHTCEMLGYFGYPKDLKSLALLMKND
;
A
#
# COMPACT_ATOMS: atom_id res chain seq x y z
N MET A 1 -14.90 8.67 -10.38
CA MET A 1 -13.56 8.78 -11.02
C MET A 1 -12.71 7.65 -10.49
N GLY A 2 -12.15 6.82 -11.36
CA GLY A 2 -11.32 5.68 -10.97
C GLY A 2 -9.85 5.96 -11.28
N LEU A 3 -9.08 6.39 -10.28
CA LEU A 3 -7.65 6.64 -10.38
C LEU A 3 -6.89 5.51 -9.69
N LEU A 4 -5.89 4.97 -10.36
CA LEU A 4 -4.87 4.10 -9.79
C LEU A 4 -3.63 4.93 -9.54
N HIS A 5 -3.03 4.83 -8.36
CA HIS A 5 -1.74 5.43 -8.01
C HIS A 5 -0.59 4.72 -8.73
N GLY A 6 -0.51 3.39 -8.60
CA GLY A 6 0.42 2.54 -9.38
C GLY A 6 1.86 2.49 -8.85
N ASP A 7 2.16 3.26 -7.79
CA ASP A 7 3.45 3.22 -7.06
C ASP A 7 3.27 3.57 -5.59
N LEU A 8 2.22 3.04 -4.96
CA LEU A 8 1.99 3.27 -3.54
C LEU A 8 3.07 2.50 -2.74
N LYS A 9 3.87 3.22 -1.95
CA LYS A 9 4.96 2.69 -1.10
C LYS A 9 5.20 3.66 0.05
N MET A 10 5.98 3.25 1.06
CA MET A 10 6.24 4.10 2.24
C MET A 10 6.79 5.49 1.88
N ASP A 11 7.71 5.59 0.92
CA ASP A 11 8.26 6.89 0.49
C ASP A 11 7.20 7.85 -0.08
N ASN A 12 6.08 7.30 -0.56
CA ASN A 12 4.98 8.03 -1.17
C ASN A 12 3.82 8.27 -0.18
N VAL A 13 4.05 8.06 1.12
CA VAL A 13 3.12 8.35 2.21
C VAL A 13 3.75 9.40 3.11
N MET A 14 3.17 10.60 3.14
CA MET A 14 3.64 11.72 3.95
C MET A 14 2.76 11.91 5.18
N ILE A 15 3.39 11.91 6.35
CA ILE A 15 2.73 12.21 7.63
C ILE A 15 2.91 13.70 7.93
N GLN A 16 1.80 14.41 8.16
CA GLN A 16 1.80 15.76 8.71
C GLN A 16 1.48 15.69 10.20
N ASN A 17 2.02 16.65 10.96
CA ASN A 17 1.88 16.71 12.43
C ASN A 17 2.39 15.42 13.10
N GLU A 18 3.54 14.90 12.66
CA GLU A 18 4.13 13.65 13.17
C GLU A 18 4.38 13.63 14.69
N HIS A 19 4.40 14.80 15.34
CA HIS A 19 4.58 14.92 16.78
C HIS A 19 3.30 14.68 17.60
N ASP A 20 2.11 14.65 16.97
CA ASP A 20 0.85 14.25 17.61
C ASP A 20 0.45 12.84 17.13
N PRO A 21 0.72 11.80 17.92
CA PRO A 21 0.42 10.41 17.53
C PRO A 21 -1.08 10.11 17.42
N TYR A 22 -1.95 10.99 17.93
CA TYR A 22 -3.41 10.80 17.91
C TYR A 22 -4.10 11.67 16.86
N ASN A 23 -3.46 12.74 16.38
CA ASN A 23 -4.03 13.67 15.37
C ASN A 23 -3.06 13.96 14.22
N PHE A 24 -2.44 12.92 13.67
CA PHE A 24 -1.65 13.05 12.45
C PHE A 24 -2.52 12.95 11.19
N ILE A 25 -2.08 13.59 10.11
CA ILE A 25 -2.74 13.50 8.79
C ILE A 25 -1.82 12.73 7.85
N VAL A 26 -2.37 11.74 7.16
CA VAL A 26 -1.65 10.97 6.15
C VAL A 26 -2.04 11.44 4.76
N ASN A 27 -1.05 11.82 3.95
CA ASN A 27 -1.24 12.20 2.55
C ASN A 27 -0.49 11.25 1.63
N ILE A 28 -1.15 10.82 0.56
CA ILE A 28 -0.51 10.09 -0.53
C ILE A 28 0.09 11.10 -1.50
N ILE A 29 1.36 10.92 -1.85
CA ILE A 29 2.12 11.80 -2.73
C ILE A 29 2.69 11.02 -3.92
N ASP A 30 3.21 11.77 -4.91
CA ASP A 30 3.82 11.24 -6.14
C ASP A 30 2.87 10.43 -7.06
N PHE A 31 1.97 11.16 -7.71
CA PHE A 31 1.07 10.64 -8.74
C PHE A 31 1.72 10.56 -10.14
N GLY A 32 3.06 10.61 -10.26
CA GLY A 32 3.74 10.59 -11.56
C GLY A 32 3.44 9.34 -12.40
N LEU A 33 2.90 8.31 -11.75
CA LEU A 33 2.58 7.00 -12.33
C LEU A 33 1.09 6.70 -12.27
N ALA A 34 0.30 7.67 -11.81
CA ALA A 34 -1.11 7.53 -11.66
C ALA A 34 -1.81 7.47 -13.02
N GLY A 35 -3.06 7.01 -13.02
CA GLY A 35 -3.89 7.07 -14.21
C GLY A 35 -5.12 6.19 -14.12
N ASN A 36 -5.90 6.20 -15.21
CA ASN A 36 -7.26 5.68 -15.18
C ASN A 36 -7.34 4.15 -15.06
N LEU A 37 -8.34 3.68 -14.30
CA LEU A 37 -8.72 2.28 -14.25
C LEU A 37 -9.12 1.76 -15.64
N GLY A 38 -8.81 0.49 -15.91
CA GLY A 38 -9.17 -0.15 -17.19
C GLY A 38 -8.28 0.25 -18.38
N ALA A 39 -7.37 1.21 -18.23
CA ALA A 39 -6.34 1.47 -19.22
C ALA A 39 -5.43 0.24 -19.36
N ASN A 40 -5.14 -0.16 -20.59
CA ASN A 40 -4.16 -1.20 -20.89
C ASN A 40 -2.77 -0.66 -20.58
N ARG A 41 -2.28 -0.94 -19.36
CA ARG A 41 -0.92 -0.61 -18.99
C ARG A 41 -0.08 -1.86 -19.08
N ARG A 42 1.00 -1.76 -19.87
CA ARG A 42 2.15 -2.65 -19.72
C ARG A 42 2.76 -2.33 -18.36
N MET A 43 2.41 -3.11 -17.33
CA MET A 43 3.07 -3.11 -16.01
C MET A 43 4.50 -3.68 -16.12
N TYR A 44 5.27 -3.29 -17.14
CA TYR A 44 6.68 -3.59 -17.24
C TYR A 44 7.42 -2.61 -16.34
N ARG A 45 7.35 -2.83 -15.03
CA ARG A 45 8.16 -2.07 -14.07
C ARG A 45 9.19 -2.99 -13.46
N LYS A 46 10.39 -2.45 -13.26
CA LYS A 46 11.49 -3.11 -12.54
C LYS A 46 10.92 -3.80 -11.31
N LYS A 47 11.23 -5.09 -11.14
CA LYS A 47 10.92 -5.88 -9.95
C LYS A 47 11.13 -5.05 -8.69
N SER A 48 10.05 -4.56 -8.11
CA SER A 48 10.01 -4.07 -6.75
C SER A 48 9.26 -5.13 -5.96
N CYS A 49 9.81 -5.54 -4.83
CA CYS A 49 9.22 -6.56 -3.95
C CYS A 49 7.84 -6.16 -3.40
N HIS A 50 7.47 -4.89 -3.53
CA HIS A 50 6.22 -4.32 -3.03
C HIS A 50 5.05 -4.40 -4.02
N TYR A 51 5.30 -4.85 -5.25
CA TYR A 51 4.24 -4.96 -6.25
C TYR A 51 3.44 -6.26 -6.13
N PRO A 52 2.13 -6.20 -6.40
CA PRO A 52 1.29 -7.39 -6.38
C PRO A 52 1.73 -8.41 -7.44
N PRO A 53 1.46 -9.71 -7.25
CA PRO A 53 1.90 -10.75 -8.18
C PRO A 53 1.36 -10.55 -9.59
N GLU A 54 0.15 -10.02 -9.76
CA GLU A 54 -0.43 -9.72 -11.09
C GLU A 54 0.35 -8.66 -11.87
N SER A 55 1.18 -7.84 -11.22
CA SER A 55 2.02 -6.84 -11.88
C SER A 55 3.04 -7.47 -12.85
N HIS A 56 3.40 -8.74 -12.62
CA HIS A 56 4.34 -9.49 -13.45
C HIS A 56 3.72 -9.98 -14.77
N TYR A 57 2.39 -9.86 -14.90
CA TYR A 57 1.65 -10.31 -16.06
C TYR A 57 1.01 -9.10 -16.76
N PRO A 58 1.00 -9.05 -18.11
CA PRO A 58 0.27 -8.03 -18.82
C PRO A 58 -1.23 -8.17 -18.53
N GLY A 59 -1.87 -7.08 -18.10
CA GLY A 59 -3.28 -7.09 -17.71
C GLY A 59 -3.86 -5.68 -17.60
N LYS A 60 -5.17 -5.60 -17.35
CA LYS A 60 -5.83 -4.33 -17.08
C LYS A 60 -5.49 -3.86 -15.68
N ALA A 61 -5.13 -2.58 -15.57
CA ALA A 61 -4.94 -1.92 -14.29
C ALA A 61 -6.27 -1.91 -13.49
N SER A 62 -6.23 -2.42 -12.26
CA SER A 62 -7.34 -2.49 -11.31
C SER A 62 -6.96 -1.87 -9.97
N THR A 63 -7.95 -1.43 -9.20
CA THR A 63 -7.76 -0.87 -7.85
C THR A 63 -7.11 -1.85 -6.87
N SER A 64 -7.20 -3.17 -7.14
CA SER A 64 -6.56 -4.21 -6.33
C SER A 64 -5.05 -4.01 -6.20
N PHE A 65 -4.43 -3.34 -7.17
CA PHE A 65 -2.99 -3.08 -7.16
C PHE A 65 -2.56 -2.15 -6.01
N ASP A 66 -3.26 -1.02 -5.86
CA ASP A 66 -2.98 -0.09 -4.76
C ASP A 66 -3.40 -0.70 -3.41
N VAL A 67 -4.45 -1.54 -3.39
CA VAL A 67 -4.88 -2.27 -2.19
C VAL A 67 -3.81 -3.25 -1.70
N TYR A 68 -3.18 -4.00 -2.60
CA TYR A 68 -2.07 -4.88 -2.24
C TYR A 68 -0.89 -4.08 -1.66
N SER A 69 -0.52 -3.01 -2.36
CA SER A 69 0.60 -2.14 -1.98
C SER A 69 0.35 -1.48 -0.60
N LEU A 70 -0.90 -1.12 -0.30
CA LEU A 70 -1.30 -0.64 1.03
C LEU A 70 -1.15 -1.73 2.10
N GLY A 71 -1.52 -2.97 1.80
CA GLY A 71 -1.35 -4.09 2.72
C GLY A 71 0.12 -4.33 3.08
N ASP A 72 1.00 -4.19 2.10
CA ASP A 72 2.45 -4.28 2.28
C ASP A 72 3.00 -3.16 3.18
N ILE A 73 2.54 -1.91 2.99
CA ILE A 73 2.88 -0.77 3.87
C ILE A 73 2.44 -1.04 5.31
N ILE A 74 1.21 -1.51 5.52
CA ILE A 74 0.69 -1.80 6.86
C ILE A 74 1.51 -2.91 7.52
N LEU A 75 1.78 -4.00 6.79
CA LEU A 75 2.57 -5.11 7.31
C LEU A 75 3.97 -4.65 7.72
N HIS A 76 4.66 -3.92 6.84
CA HIS A 76 6.01 -3.42 7.14
C HIS A 76 6.00 -2.44 8.32
N THR A 77 4.94 -1.64 8.48
CA THR A 77 4.76 -0.78 9.66
C THR A 77 4.60 -1.61 10.94
N CYS A 78 3.79 -2.66 10.89
CA CYS A 78 3.62 -3.59 12.01
C CYS A 78 4.93 -4.29 12.38
N GLU A 79 5.71 -4.74 11.38
CA GLU A 79 7.03 -5.35 11.60
C GLU A 79 8.01 -4.37 12.25
N MET A 80 8.04 -3.10 11.82
CA MET A 80 8.85 -2.05 12.45
C MET A 80 8.46 -1.79 13.92
N LEU A 81 7.19 -2.01 14.27
CA LEU A 81 6.69 -1.92 15.64
C LEU A 81 6.94 -3.20 16.46
N GLY A 82 7.57 -4.23 15.88
CA GLY A 82 7.89 -5.49 16.54
C GLY A 82 6.81 -6.57 16.43
N TYR A 83 5.75 -6.34 15.66
CA TYR A 83 4.74 -7.35 15.35
C TYR A 83 5.17 -8.15 14.12
N PHE A 84 5.80 -9.30 14.34
CA PHE A 84 6.32 -10.15 13.27
C PHE A 84 5.29 -11.17 12.77
N GLY A 85 5.14 -11.22 11.44
CA GLY A 85 4.40 -12.25 10.72
C GLY A 85 3.14 -11.74 10.02
N TYR A 86 2.87 -12.28 8.83
CA TYR A 86 1.58 -12.09 8.17
C TYR A 86 0.46 -12.53 9.12
N PRO A 87 -0.47 -11.63 9.49
CA PRO A 87 -1.70 -12.06 10.12
C PRO A 87 -2.34 -13.06 9.16
N LYS A 88 -2.58 -14.29 9.62
CA LYS A 88 -3.23 -15.32 8.79
C LYS A 88 -4.58 -14.83 8.26
N ASP A 89 -5.18 -13.86 8.96
CA ASP A 89 -6.38 -13.15 8.55
C ASP A 89 -6.44 -11.74 9.21
N LEU A 90 -7.29 -10.87 8.64
CA LEU A 90 -7.58 -9.52 9.16
C LEU A 90 -8.12 -9.51 10.60
N LYS A 91 -8.74 -10.61 11.06
CA LYS A 91 -9.26 -10.70 12.43
C LYS A 91 -8.12 -10.84 13.44
N SER A 92 -7.08 -11.59 13.08
CA SER A 92 -5.87 -11.78 13.88
C SER A 92 -5.11 -10.47 14.05
N LEU A 93 -5.03 -9.65 12.99
CA LEU A 93 -4.45 -8.31 13.05
C LEU A 93 -5.27 -7.37 13.96
N ALA A 94 -6.59 -7.35 13.79
CA ALA A 94 -7.48 -6.52 14.61
C ALA A 94 -7.48 -6.91 16.10
N LEU A 95 -7.17 -8.17 16.42
CA LEU A 95 -7.04 -8.65 17.79
C LEU A 95 -5.70 -8.19 18.41
N LEU A 96 -4.62 -8.18 17.61
CA LEU A 96 -3.31 -7.70 18.02
C LEU A 96 -3.36 -6.21 18.39
N MET A 97 -4.01 -5.39 17.55
CA MET A 97 -4.14 -3.94 17.74
C MET A 97 -5.10 -3.51 18.88
N LYS A 98 -5.82 -4.45 19.50
CA LYS A 98 -6.77 -4.17 20.60
C LYS A 98 -6.20 -4.45 21.99
N ASN A 99 -5.01 -5.04 22.08
CA ASN A 99 -4.41 -5.47 23.34
C ASN A 99 -3.30 -4.55 23.86
N ASP A 100 -3.12 -3.39 23.21
CA ASP A 100 -2.23 -2.29 23.62
C ASP A 100 -3.08 -1.03 23.91
#